data_AF-A0A357LVK0-F1
#
_entry.id   AF-A0A357LVK0-F1
#
_cell.length_a   1.000
_cell.length_b   1.000
_cell.length_c   1.000
_cell.angle_alpha   90.00
_cell.angle_beta   90.00
_cell.angle_gamma   90.00
#
_symmetry.space_group_name_H-M   'P 1'
#
loop_
_entity.id
_entity.type
_entity.pdbx_description
1 polymer ?
#
loop_
_entity_poly.entity_id
_entity_poly.type
_entity_poly.pdbx_seq_one_letter_code
_entity_poly.pdbx_strand_id
1 'polypeptide(L)' 'MKTPTLCDSRGKQSATLFWVALCLMILIIKFALSGLVTPLGPVPLMTGTEFGIAATGLLAVWTAREHTEKTARPPNG' A
#
# COMPACT_ATOMS: atom_id res chain seq x y z
N MET A 1 -0.19 -23.23 4.18
CA MET A 1 -0.53 -22.12 3.25
C MET A 1 0.69 -21.24 3.12
N LYS A 2 1.24 -21.01 1.90
CA LYS A 2 2.34 -20.06 1.71
C LYS A 2 1.76 -18.65 1.72
N THR A 3 2.17 -17.81 2.66
CA THR A 3 1.80 -16.40 2.71
C THR A 3 2.44 -15.69 1.51
N PRO A 4 1.70 -14.90 0.71
CA PRO A 4 2.30 -14.13 -0.36
C PRO A 4 3.25 -13.09 0.23
N THR A 5 4.48 -13.04 -0.29
CA THR A 5 5.54 -12.13 0.16
C THR A 5 6.13 -11.39 -1.03
N LEU A 6 6.38 -10.09 -0.88
CA LEU A 6 7.14 -9.31 -1.85
C LEU A 6 8.59 -9.18 -1.42
N CYS A 7 9.49 -9.08 -2.40
CA CYS A 7 10.89 -8.81 -2.14
C CYS A 7 11.04 -7.29 -1.88
N ASP A 8 11.52 -6.94 -0.70
CA ASP A 8 11.91 -5.58 -0.39
C ASP A 8 13.22 -5.21 -1.15
N SER A 9 13.53 -3.91 -1.23
CA SER A 9 14.72 -3.31 -1.83
C SER A 9 16.05 -3.91 -1.32
N ARG A 10 16.02 -4.61 -0.19
CA ARG A 10 17.16 -5.29 0.44
C ARG A 10 17.21 -6.80 0.15
N GLY A 11 16.35 -7.31 -0.73
CA GLY A 11 16.28 -8.74 -1.08
C GLY A 11 15.60 -9.62 -0.05
N LYS A 12 14.97 -9.05 0.99
CA LYS A 12 14.23 -9.80 2.02
C LYS A 12 12.76 -9.92 1.64
N GLN A 13 12.19 -11.11 1.82
CA GLN A 13 10.76 -11.32 1.66
C GLN A 13 9.96 -10.72 2.83
N SER A 14 8.99 -9.86 2.52
CA SER A 14 8.13 -9.20 3.49
C SER A 14 6.66 -9.42 3.12
N ALA A 15 5.91 -10.05 4.03
CA ALA A 15 4.46 -10.25 3.89
C ALA A 15 3.69 -8.93 4.04
N THR A 16 4.16 -8.02 4.90
CA THR A 16 3.51 -6.72 5.09
C THR A 16 3.64 -5.83 3.85
N LEU A 17 4.76 -5.90 3.14
CA LEU A 17 4.97 -5.14 1.90
C LEU A 17 3.97 -5.57 0.83
N PHE A 18 3.66 -6.86 0.78
CA PHE A 18 2.58 -7.39 -0.06
C PHE A 18 1.21 -6.80 0.30
N TRP A 19 0.87 -6.73 1.58
CA TRP A 19 -0.40 -6.13 2.01
C TRP A 19 -0.48 -4.63 1.72
N VAL A 20 0.61 -3.89 1.93
CA VAL A 20 0.67 -2.46 1.57
C VAL A 20 0.48 -2.29 0.06
N ALA A 21 1.20 -3.06 -0.75
CA ALA A 21 1.06 -3.01 -2.21
C ALA A 21 -0.35 -3.38 -2.68
N LEU A 22 -0.97 -4.41 -2.06
CA LEU A 22 -2.34 -4.81 -2.36
C LEU A 22 -3.35 -3.73 -2.00
N CYS A 23 -3.23 -3.13 -0.81
CA CYS A 23 -4.08 -2.02 -0.40
C CYS A 23 -3.94 -0.81 -1.35
N LEU A 24 -2.71 -0.49 -1.74
CA LEU A 24 -2.45 0.60 -2.70
C LEU A 24 -3.09 0.30 -4.07
N MET A 25 -2.97 -0.93 -4.56
CA MET A 25 -3.59 -1.37 -5.81
C MET A 25 -5.11 -1.24 -5.75
N ILE A 26 -5.76 -1.73 -4.68
CA ILE A 26 -7.21 -1.61 -4.49
C ILE A 26 -7.62 -0.13 -4.45
N LEU A 27 -6.82 0.72 -3.81
CA LEU A 27 -7.10 2.14 -3.69
C LEU A 27 -6.99 2.88 -5.03
N ILE A 28 -6.02 2.50 -5.88
CA ILE A 28 -5.89 2.98 -7.27
C ILE A 28 -7.08 2.53 -8.10
N ILE A 29 -7.48 1.25 -8.02
CA ILE A 29 -8.64 0.73 -8.75
C ILE A 29 -9.91 1.49 -8.35
N LYS A 30 -10.13 1.68 -7.04
CA LYS A 30 -11.28 2.43 -6.53
C LYS A 30 -11.29 3.88 -7.06
N PHE A 31 -10.15 4.56 -7.06
CA PHE A 31 -10.05 5.93 -7.56
C PHE A 31 -10.31 6.00 -9.07
N ALA A 32 -9.74 5.08 -9.85
CA ALA A 32 -9.94 4.99 -11.29
C ALA A 32 -11.41 4.68 -11.66
N LEU A 33 -12.10 3.90 -10.83
CA LEU A 33 -13.52 3.58 -11.02
C LEU A 33 -14.46 4.63 -10.40
N SER A 34 -13.94 5.64 -9.69
CA SER A 34 -14.81 6.57 -8.95
C SER A 34 -15.69 7.38 -9.89
N GLY A 35 -16.97 7.52 -9.55
CA GLY A 35 -17.96 8.21 -10.38
C GLY A 35 -18.48 7.40 -11.58
N LEU A 36 -17.99 6.18 -11.82
CA LEU A 36 -18.59 5.29 -12.82
C LEU A 36 -19.86 4.62 -12.29
N VAL A 37 -20.82 4.43 -13.20
CA VAL A 37 -21.98 3.57 -12.98
C VAL A 37 -21.64 2.18 -13.49
N THR A 38 -21.56 1.21 -12.58
CA THR A 38 -21.26 -0.18 -12.92
C THR A 38 -22.53 -1.04 -12.89
N PRO A 39 -22.55 -2.25 -13.47
CA PRO A 39 -23.68 -3.17 -13.35
C PRO A 39 -24.04 -3.56 -11.91
N LEU A 40 -23.12 -3.37 -10.96
CA LEU A 40 -23.31 -3.62 -9.52
C LEU A 40 -23.80 -2.37 -8.75
N GLY A 41 -23.91 -1.21 -9.43
CA GLY A 41 -24.30 0.07 -8.84
C GLY A 41 -23.29 1.19 -9.12
N PRO A 42 -23.63 2.43 -8.70
CA PRO A 42 -22.72 3.57 -8.83
C PRO A 42 -21.56 3.45 -7.84
N VAL A 43 -20.34 3.69 -8.33
CA VAL A 43 -19.15 3.79 -7.48
C VAL A 43 -19.13 5.18 -6.87
N PRO A 44 -19.05 5.30 -5.53
CA PRO A 44 -18.97 6.60 -4.86
C PRO A 44 -17.85 7.46 -5.43
N LEU A 45 -18.14 8.75 -5.62
CA LEU A 45 -17.16 9.71 -6.09
C LEU A 45 -16.02 9.82 -5.06
N MET A 46 -14.78 9.79 -5.53
CA MET A 46 -13.60 9.97 -4.70
C MET A 46 -12.79 11.12 -5.27
N THR A 47 -12.61 12.18 -4.49
CA THR A 47 -11.83 13.33 -4.91
C THR A 47 -10.34 13.01 -4.91
N GLY A 48 -9.56 13.73 -5.73
CA GLY A 48 -8.10 13.58 -5.77
C GLY A 48 -7.44 13.81 -4.41
N THR A 49 -8.01 14.70 -3.57
CA THR A 49 -7.53 14.97 -2.22
C THR A 49 -7.72 13.77 -1.29
N GLU A 50 -8.91 13.15 -1.30
CA GLU A 50 -9.18 11.95 -0.50
C GLU A 50 -8.26 10.80 -0.90
N PHE A 51 -8.03 10.64 -2.22
CA PHE A 51 -7.07 9.66 -2.73
C PHE A 51 -5.65 9.95 -2.25
N GLY A 52 -5.20 11.19 -2.39
CA GLY A 52 -3.86 11.61 -2.01
C GLY A 52 -3.60 11.40 -0.52
N ILE A 53 -4.54 11.76 0.35
CA ILE A 53 -4.42 11.56 1.80
C ILE A 53 -4.37 10.06 2.13
N ALA A 54 -5.25 9.26 1.54
CA ALA A 54 -5.30 7.83 1.82
C ALA A 54 -4.05 7.08 1.31
N ALA A 55 -3.58 7.40 0.10
CA ALA A 55 -2.34 6.86 -0.46
C ALA A 55 -1.12 7.27 0.37
N THR A 56 -1.04 8.55 0.76
CA THR A 56 0.06 9.06 1.59
C THR A 56 0.06 8.41 2.97
N GLY A 57 -1.09 8.26 3.62
CA GLY A 57 -1.20 7.58 4.91
C GLY A 57 -0.72 6.12 4.84
N LEU A 58 -1.11 5.40 3.78
CA LEU A 58 -0.69 4.02 3.56
C LEU A 58 0.84 3.91 3.37
N LEU A 59 1.40 4.79 2.53
CA LEU A 59 2.83 4.80 2.25
C LEU A 59 3.66 5.31 3.43
N ALA A 60 3.16 6.27 4.21
CA ALA A 60 3.83 6.83 5.38
C ALA A 60 4.06 5.77 6.48
N VAL A 61 3.06 4.91 6.72
CA VAL A 61 3.20 3.79 7.66
C VAL A 61 4.29 2.82 7.19
N TRP A 62 4.34 2.54 5.89
CA TRP A 62 5.36 1.68 5.33
C TRP A 62 6.76 2.29 5.42
N THR A 63 6.93 3.56 5.02
CA THR A 63 8.23 4.25 5.10
C THR A 63 8.70 4.43 6.54
N ALA A 64 7.79 4.66 7.50
CA ALA A 64 8.14 4.70 8.91
C ALA A 64 8.68 3.34 9.40
N ARG A 65 8.02 2.24 9.04
CA ARG A 65 8.49 0.88 9.36
C ARG A 65 9.86 0.59 8.74
N GLU A 66 10.02 0.92 7.46
CA GLU A 66 11.28 0.78 6.73
C GLU A 66 12.42 1.55 7.43
N HIS A 67 12.13 2.76 7.90
CA HIS A 67 13.07 3.58 8.66
C HIS A 67 13.42 2.96 10.01
N THR A 68 12.44 2.48 10.78
CA THR A 68 12.68 1.79 12.06
C THR A 68 13.52 0.53 11.87
N GLU A 69 13.26 -0.28 10.85
CA GLU A 69 14.06 -1.49 10.57
C GLU A 69 15.51 -1.16 10.17
N LYS A 70 15.73 -0.02 9.48
CA LYS A 70 17.07 0.48 9.19
C LYS A 70 17.81 0.90 10.46
N THR A 71 17.14 1.61 11.38
CA THR A 71 17.77 2.11 12.62
C THR A 71 17.97 1.01 13.65
N ALA A 72 17.08 0.02 13.72
CA ALA A 72 17.15 -1.07 14.71
C ALA A 72 18.24 -2.11 14.42
N ARG A 73 18.81 -2.15 13.20
CA ARG A 73 19.85 -3.12 12.83
C ARG A 73 21.22 -2.45 12.81
N PRO A 74 22.16 -2.80 13.70
CA PRO A 74 23.52 -2.27 13.66
C PRO A 74 24.25 -2.71 12.37
N PRO A 75 25.22 -1.93 11.88
CA PRO A 75 25.82 -2.12 10.55
C PRO A 75 26.67 -3.39 10.36
N ASN A 76 26.79 -4.29 11.34
CA ASN A 76 27.59 -5.52 11.23
C ASN A 76 26.93 -6.69 11.96
N GLY A 77 26.11 -7.48 11.26
CA GLY A 77 25.57 -8.75 11.74
C GLY A 77 25.26 -9.68 10.59
#